data_AF-A0A1N6QZS2-F1
#
_entry.id   AF-A0A1N6QZS2-F1
#
_cell.length_a   1.000
_cell.length_b   1.000
_cell.length_c   1.000
_cell.angle_alpha   90.00
_cell.angle_beta   90.00
_cell.angle_gamma   90.00
#
_symmetry.space_group_name_H-M   'P 1'
#
loop_
_entity.id
_entity.type
_entity.pdbx_description
1 polymer ?
#
loop_
_entity_poly.entity_id
_entity_poly.type
_entity_poly.pdbx_seq_one_letter_code
_entity_poly.pdbx_strand_id
1 'polypeptide(L)'
;MKKALLFILPFIFNLLTAQNNDNICKYLSENLKEKPLECIDKSTFKENNEVYQFFKWSAFRDNHLLRIEKKGHKYILVKKKIYTSEYDQKTGEKRNSLFTILVQKNLTQKQYVQFMKLLSENHFWLNNNYDVPSNCTDGNGIFIYAMKKNSLLKMSNGNCAPHNEYLNDLYQKITELFNV
;
A
#
# COMPACT_ATOMS: atom_id res chain seq x y z
N MET A 1 -42.99 -25.90 16.15
CA MET A 1 -41.83 -25.74 15.24
C MET A 1 -41.61 -24.25 14.98
N LYS A 2 -40.61 -23.64 15.63
CA LYS A 2 -40.27 -22.22 15.44
C LYS A 2 -39.32 -22.12 14.26
N LYS A 3 -39.76 -21.52 13.16
CA LYS A 3 -38.91 -21.22 12.00
C LYS A 3 -37.95 -20.10 12.40
N ALA A 4 -36.67 -20.43 12.55
CA ALA A 4 -35.61 -19.43 12.67
C ALA A 4 -35.49 -18.73 11.31
N LEU A 5 -35.88 -17.46 11.25
CA LEU A 5 -35.61 -16.62 10.11
C LEU A 5 -34.10 -16.30 10.16
N LEU A 6 -33.29 -17.00 9.36
CA LEU A 6 -31.92 -16.60 9.10
C LEU A 6 -31.95 -15.27 8.34
N PHE A 7 -31.80 -14.16 9.07
CA PHE A 7 -31.37 -12.90 8.49
C PHE A 7 -29.92 -13.08 8.05
N ILE A 8 -29.72 -13.52 6.81
CA ILE A 8 -28.45 -13.30 6.12
C ILE A 8 -28.42 -11.79 5.88
N LEU A 9 -27.79 -11.03 6.77
CA LEU A 9 -27.29 -9.70 6.41
C LEU A 9 -26.28 -9.95 5.29
N PRO A 10 -26.51 -9.52 4.03
CA PRO A 10 -25.37 -9.30 3.17
C PRO A 10 -24.66 -8.11 3.80
N PHE A 11 -23.58 -8.37 4.53
CA PHE A 11 -22.60 -7.34 4.84
C PHE A 11 -21.99 -6.98 3.47
N ILE A 12 -22.66 -6.06 2.78
CA ILE A 12 -22.16 -5.41 1.59
C ILE A 12 -21.00 -4.55 2.07
N PHE A 13 -19.83 -5.18 2.25
CA PHE A 13 -18.57 -4.46 2.21
C PHE A 13 -18.42 -3.93 0.78
N ASN A 14 -19.06 -2.78 0.52
CA ASN A 14 -18.73 -1.87 -0.57
C ASN A 14 -17.38 -1.21 -0.28
N LEU A 15 -16.36 -2.00 0.03
CA LEU A 15 -14.98 -1.54 0.02
C LEU A 15 -14.25 -2.24 -1.12
N LEU A 16 -13.90 -1.42 -2.11
CA LEU A 16 -12.75 -1.59 -3.01
C LEU A 16 -12.96 -2.35 -4.33
N THR A 17 -14.16 -2.39 -4.88
CA THR A 17 -14.32 -2.71 -6.31
C THR A 17 -15.18 -1.70 -7.04
N ALA A 18 -14.52 -0.90 -7.90
CA ALA A 18 -15.04 -0.41 -9.18
C ALA A 18 -15.83 0.92 -9.31
N GLN A 19 -15.82 1.87 -8.37
CA GLN A 19 -16.33 3.24 -8.64
C GLN A 19 -15.37 4.36 -8.18
N ASN A 20 -14.85 5.10 -9.17
CA ASN A 20 -14.00 6.31 -9.14
C ASN A 20 -12.50 6.16 -8.78
N ASN A 21 -11.66 6.06 -9.83
CA ASN A 21 -10.22 6.37 -9.74
C ASN A 21 -9.95 7.75 -9.10
N ASP A 22 -10.82 8.75 -9.31
CA ASP A 22 -10.71 10.07 -8.68
C ASP A 22 -10.67 10.00 -7.16
N ASN A 23 -11.33 8.99 -6.57
CA ASN A 23 -11.41 8.86 -5.12
C ASN A 23 -10.09 8.38 -4.51
N ILE A 24 -9.37 7.45 -5.16
CA ILE A 24 -8.08 6.98 -4.66
C ILE A 24 -6.98 8.04 -4.84
N CYS A 25 -6.99 8.75 -5.97
CA CYS A 25 -6.08 9.86 -6.22
C CYS A 25 -6.21 10.94 -5.14
N LYS A 26 -7.45 11.36 -4.88
CA LYS A 26 -7.79 12.35 -3.88
C LYS A 26 -7.45 11.88 -2.47
N TYR A 27 -7.77 10.63 -2.15
CA TYR A 27 -7.42 10.06 -0.84
C TYR A 27 -5.90 10.06 -0.59
N LEU A 28 -5.11 9.61 -1.57
CA LEU A 28 -3.65 9.61 -1.45
C LEU A 28 -3.09 11.04 -1.33
N SER A 29 -3.53 11.96 -2.19
CA SER A 29 -3.00 13.33 -2.22
C SER A 29 -3.48 14.20 -1.06
N GLU A 30 -4.77 14.19 -0.76
CA GLU A 30 -5.38 15.11 0.21
C GLU A 30 -5.34 14.54 1.62
N ASN A 31 -5.63 13.25 1.81
CA ASN A 31 -5.75 12.67 3.16
C ASN A 31 -4.41 12.14 3.65
N LEU A 32 -3.70 11.37 2.82
CA LEU A 32 -2.42 10.79 3.21
C LEU A 32 -1.21 11.70 2.94
N LYS A 33 -1.40 12.79 2.19
CA LYS A 33 -0.31 13.67 1.72
C LYS A 33 0.80 12.86 1.03
N GLU A 34 0.37 11.99 0.12
CA GLU A 34 1.19 11.06 -0.65
C GLU A 34 1.09 11.35 -2.13
N LYS A 35 2.09 10.87 -2.89
CA LYS A 35 2.04 10.95 -4.34
C LYS A 35 1.00 9.96 -4.86
N PRO A 36 -0.03 10.40 -5.60
CA PRO A 36 -1.01 9.49 -6.19
C PRO A 36 -0.44 8.92 -7.50
N LEU A 37 0.49 7.95 -7.42
CA LEU A 37 1.28 7.52 -8.59
C LEU A 37 0.45 7.04 -9.78
N GLU A 38 -0.72 6.45 -9.53
CA GLU A 38 -1.66 6.04 -10.57
C GLU A 38 -2.23 7.20 -11.40
N CYS A 39 -2.22 8.41 -10.82
CA CYS A 39 -2.91 9.59 -11.32
C CYS A 39 -1.93 10.61 -11.92
N ILE A 40 -0.63 10.32 -11.85
CA ILE A 40 0.41 11.14 -12.46
C ILE A 40 0.58 10.70 -13.91
N ASP A 41 0.63 11.66 -14.83
CA ASP A 41 1.03 11.37 -16.21
C ASP A 41 2.48 10.84 -16.22
N LYS A 42 2.62 9.56 -16.58
CA LYS A 42 3.89 8.85 -16.61
C LYS A 42 4.89 9.48 -17.59
N SER A 43 4.40 10.16 -18.62
CA SER A 43 5.24 10.86 -19.60
C SER A 43 6.03 12.00 -18.95
N THR A 44 5.46 12.64 -17.92
CA THR A 44 6.06 13.76 -17.19
C THR A 44 7.09 13.33 -16.15
N PHE A 45 7.18 12.02 -15.87
CA PHE A 45 8.13 11.49 -14.90
C PHE A 45 9.57 11.63 -15.42
N LYS A 46 10.48 12.06 -14.54
CA LYS A 46 11.90 12.23 -14.90
C LYS A 46 12.57 10.87 -14.97
N GLU A 47 13.49 10.71 -15.91
CA GLU A 47 14.18 9.44 -16.19
C GLU A 47 14.96 8.89 -14.99
N ASN A 48 15.56 9.78 -14.21
CA ASN A 48 16.31 9.41 -13.01
C ASN A 48 15.47 9.39 -11.73
N ASN A 49 14.15 9.39 -11.85
CA ASN A 49 13.24 9.30 -10.71
C ASN A 49 12.57 7.93 -10.67
N GLU A 50 12.37 7.43 -9.45
CA GLU A 50 11.63 6.21 -9.18
C GLU A 50 10.89 6.35 -7.85
N VAL A 51 9.66 5.87 -7.76
CA VAL A 51 8.92 5.87 -6.50
C VAL A 51 8.28 4.49 -6.32
N TYR A 52 8.44 3.92 -5.13
CA TYR A 52 7.85 2.67 -4.69
C TYR A 52 7.03 2.97 -3.43
N GLN A 53 5.75 2.66 -3.43
CA GLN A 53 4.84 2.81 -2.29
C GLN A 53 4.22 1.45 -1.98
N PHE A 54 4.38 1.01 -0.74
CA PHE A 54 3.85 -0.24 -0.21
C PHE A 54 2.88 0.10 0.92
N PHE A 55 1.60 -0.12 0.67
CA PHE A 55 0.51 0.09 1.62
C PHE A 55 0.18 -1.26 2.25
N LYS A 56 0.40 -1.40 3.55
CA LYS A 56 -0.04 -2.55 4.33
C LYS A 56 -1.22 -2.13 5.16
N TRP A 57 -2.35 -2.80 5.00
CA TRP A 57 -3.56 -2.51 5.75
C TRP A 57 -4.02 -3.75 6.51
N SER A 58 -4.80 -3.52 7.57
CA SER A 58 -5.40 -4.55 8.41
C SER A 58 -6.75 -4.07 8.93
N ALA A 59 -7.71 -4.99 9.03
CA ALA A 59 -8.96 -4.77 9.73
C ALA A 59 -8.79 -4.76 11.26
N PHE A 60 -7.69 -5.34 11.76
CA PHE A 60 -7.48 -5.59 13.20
C PHE A 60 -6.21 -4.91 13.75
N ARG A 61 -5.37 -4.36 12.89
CA ARG A 61 -4.08 -3.74 13.24
C ARG A 61 -3.91 -2.41 12.54
N ASP A 62 -2.81 -1.74 12.86
CA ASP A 62 -2.43 -0.48 12.27
C ASP A 62 -2.11 -0.59 10.78
N ASN A 63 -2.64 0.38 10.02
CA ASN A 63 -2.31 0.54 8.62
C ASN A 63 -0.99 1.30 8.47
N HIS A 64 -0.20 0.91 7.49
CA HIS A 64 1.13 1.45 7.25
C HIS A 64 1.36 1.74 5.78
N LEU A 65 2.17 2.77 5.52
CA LEU A 65 2.71 3.06 4.21
C LEU A 65 4.22 3.16 4.31
N LEU A 66 4.91 2.39 3.47
CA LEU A 66 6.33 2.48 3.27
C LEU A 66 6.61 3.03 1.88
N ARG A 67 7.37 4.13 1.78
CA ARG A 67 7.74 4.75 0.50
C ARG A 67 9.25 4.82 0.37
N ILE A 68 9.76 4.30 -0.73
CA ILE A 68 11.15 4.47 -1.16
C ILE A 68 11.13 5.30 -2.44
N GLU A 69 11.94 6.35 -2.50
CA GLU A 69 12.00 7.24 -3.64
C GLU A 69 13.44 7.56 -4.04
N LYS A 70 13.70 7.55 -5.34
CA LYS A 70 14.90 8.12 -5.98
C LYS A 70 14.52 9.41 -6.69
N LYS A 71 15.26 10.48 -6.43
CA LYS A 71 15.20 11.77 -7.15
C LYS A 71 16.60 12.16 -7.62
N GLY A 72 16.96 11.80 -8.85
CA GLY A 72 18.34 11.95 -9.31
C GLY A 72 19.29 11.13 -8.43
N HIS A 73 20.19 11.80 -7.71
CA HIS A 73 21.14 11.16 -6.78
C HIS A 73 20.67 11.12 -5.32
N LYS A 74 19.44 11.57 -5.02
CA LYS A 74 18.87 11.55 -3.67
C LYS A 74 17.95 10.34 -3.49
N TYR A 75 18.08 9.65 -2.36
CA TYR A 75 17.28 8.47 -2.03
C TYR A 75 16.58 8.72 -0.69
N ILE A 76 15.27 8.50 -0.63
CA ILE A 76 14.45 8.86 0.54
C ILE A 76 13.61 7.64 0.95
N LEU A 77 13.62 7.33 2.23
CA LEU A 77 12.72 6.35 2.86
C LEU A 77 11.75 7.10 3.77
N VAL A 78 10.45 6.80 3.64
CA VAL A 78 9.41 7.27 4.55
C VAL A 78 8.54 6.11 4.99
N LYS A 79 8.31 5.97 6.30
CA LYS A 79 7.30 5.07 6.87
C LYS A 79 6.25 5.91 7.60
N LYS A 80 4.98 5.67 7.28
CA LYS A 80 3.83 6.29 7.93
C LYS A 80 2.97 5.22 8.60
N LYS A 81 2.38 5.57 9.74
CA LYS A 81 1.21 4.90 10.31
C LYS A 81 -0.03 5.69 9.88
N ILE A 82 -1.03 4.99 9.36
CA ILE A 82 -2.26 5.56 8.82
C ILE A 82 -3.40 5.21 9.78
N TYR A 83 -4.15 6.22 10.18
CA TYR A 83 -5.39 6.06 10.94
C TYR A 83 -6.54 6.17 9.96
N THR A 84 -7.27 5.07 9.79
CA THR A 84 -8.49 5.08 8.98
C THR A 84 -9.51 6.02 9.60
N SER A 85 -10.36 6.61 8.75
CA SER A 85 -11.39 7.53 9.19
C SER A 85 -12.33 6.80 10.14
N GLU A 86 -12.35 7.20 11.39
CA GLU A 86 -13.30 6.70 12.40
C GLU A 86 -14.46 7.67 12.54
N TYR A 87 -15.62 7.12 12.89
CA TYR A 87 -16.76 7.92 13.29
C TYR A 87 -16.53 8.36 14.74
N ASP A 88 -16.60 9.67 15.00
CA ASP A 88 -16.62 10.14 16.37
C ASP A 88 -17.93 9.68 17.03
N GLN A 89 -17.84 8.75 17.97
CA GLN A 89 -19.02 8.19 18.62
C GLN A 89 -19.78 9.21 19.49
N LYS A 90 -19.16 10.34 19.87
CA LYS A 90 -19.79 11.38 20.68
C LYS A 90 -20.47 12.44 19.84
N THR A 91 -19.84 12.87 18.74
CA THR A 91 -20.38 13.94 17.88
C THR A 91 -21.15 13.40 16.68
N GLY A 92 -20.97 12.12 16.33
CA GLY A 92 -21.56 11.54 15.13
C GLY A 92 -20.95 12.09 13.84
N GLU A 93 -19.77 12.70 13.89
CA GLU A 93 -19.08 13.24 12.72
C GLU A 93 -17.98 12.30 12.23
N LYS A 94 -17.82 12.22 10.91
CA LYS A 94 -16.71 11.49 10.29
C LYS A 94 -15.41 12.26 10.54
N ARG A 95 -14.47 11.68 11.25
CA ARG A 95 -13.12 12.23 11.35
C ARG A 95 -12.36 11.95 10.07
N ASN A 96 -11.61 12.95 9.58
CA ASN A 96 -10.73 12.74 8.44
C ASN A 96 -9.63 11.73 8.79
N SER A 97 -9.19 10.94 7.80
CA SER A 97 -8.03 10.07 7.98
C SER A 97 -6.82 10.91 8.39
N LEU A 98 -6.07 10.40 9.36
CA LEU A 98 -4.83 11.01 9.85
C LEU A 98 -3.66 10.08 9.56
N PHE A 99 -2.45 10.62 9.62
CA PHE A 99 -1.25 9.82 9.59
C PHE A 99 -0.18 10.39 10.53
N THR A 100 0.70 9.51 10.98
CA THR A 100 1.93 9.89 11.70
C THR A 100 3.12 9.40 10.88
N ILE A 101 4.11 10.27 10.67
CA ILE A 101 5.39 9.87 10.09
C ILE A 101 6.19 9.17 11.19
N LEU A 102 6.44 7.88 11.03
CA LEU A 102 7.26 7.09 11.95
C LEU A 102 8.75 7.21 11.60
N VAL A 103 9.07 7.21 10.31
CA VAL A 103 10.44 7.30 9.80
C VAL A 103 10.46 8.22 8.59
N GLN A 104 11.43 9.11 8.53
CA GLN A 104 11.78 9.86 7.33
C GLN A 104 13.30 10.07 7.32
N LYS A 105 14.00 9.41 6.40
CA LYS A 105 15.47 9.51 6.30
C LYS A 105 15.95 9.46 4.86
N ASN A 106 17.13 10.03 4.64
CA ASN A 106 17.86 9.81 3.40
C ASN A 106 18.55 8.45 3.45
N LEU A 107 18.49 7.69 2.36
CA LEU A 107 19.27 6.47 2.19
C LEU A 107 20.60 6.82 1.51
N THR A 108 21.64 6.07 1.86
CA THR A 108 22.87 6.04 1.08
C THR A 108 22.64 5.36 -0.27
N GLN A 109 23.50 5.63 -1.26
CA GLN A 109 23.46 4.90 -2.53
C GLN A 109 23.60 3.39 -2.32
N LYS A 110 24.45 2.95 -1.39
CA LYS A 110 24.63 1.52 -1.06
C LYS A 110 23.31 0.88 -0.57
N GLN A 111 22.61 1.53 0.35
CA GLN A 111 21.31 1.06 0.85
C GLN A 111 20.25 1.00 -0.25
N TYR A 112 20.21 2.02 -1.12
CA TYR A 112 19.29 2.01 -2.26
C TYR A 112 19.60 0.90 -3.26
N VAL A 113 20.89 0.65 -3.56
CA VAL A 113 21.32 -0.47 -4.43
C VAL A 113 20.93 -1.82 -3.82
N GLN A 114 21.06 -2.00 -2.50
CA GLN A 114 20.59 -3.22 -1.83
C GLN A 114 19.08 -3.42 -1.98
N PHE A 115 18.30 -2.35 -1.87
CA PHE A 115 16.86 -2.40 -2.13
C PHE A 115 16.53 -2.77 -3.58
N MET A 116 17.23 -2.18 -4.55
CA MET A 116 17.03 -2.52 -5.96
C MET A 116 17.43 -3.97 -6.26
N LYS A 117 18.50 -4.46 -5.63
CA LYS A 117 18.91 -5.87 -5.71
C LYS A 117 17.82 -6.78 -5.16
N LEU A 118 17.26 -6.47 -3.98
CA LEU A 118 16.15 -7.21 -3.40
C LEU A 118 14.94 -7.26 -4.36
N LEU A 119 14.54 -6.12 -4.95
CA LEU A 119 13.44 -6.11 -5.92
C LEU A 119 13.74 -6.97 -7.16
N SER A 120 14.98 -6.93 -7.65
CA SER A 120 15.41 -7.72 -8.81
C SER A 120 15.37 -9.23 -8.52
N GLU A 121 15.90 -9.66 -7.38
CA GLU A 121 15.93 -11.07 -6.96
C GLU A 121 14.52 -11.65 -6.76
N ASN A 122 13.55 -10.80 -6.40
CA ASN A 122 12.16 -11.16 -6.26
C ASN A 122 11.34 -10.94 -7.55
N HIS A 123 12.00 -10.67 -8.69
CA HIS A 123 11.36 -10.44 -9.99
C HIS A 123 10.27 -9.36 -9.98
N PHE A 124 10.41 -8.34 -9.12
CA PHE A 124 9.34 -7.40 -8.80
C PHE A 124 8.66 -6.75 -10.00
N TRP A 125 9.44 -6.32 -11.00
CA TRP A 125 8.93 -5.66 -12.21
C TRP A 125 8.43 -6.63 -13.29
N LEU A 126 8.70 -7.93 -13.15
CA LEU A 126 8.32 -8.98 -14.10
C LEU A 126 7.17 -9.83 -13.57
N ASN A 127 6.89 -9.76 -12.27
CA ASN A 127 5.88 -10.57 -11.62
C ASN A 127 4.49 -9.96 -11.82
N ASN A 128 3.81 -10.41 -12.88
CA ASN A 128 2.49 -9.92 -13.27
C ASN A 128 1.36 -10.85 -12.80
N ASN A 129 1.70 -12.02 -12.28
CA ASN A 129 0.75 -13.03 -11.83
C ASN A 129 1.38 -13.83 -10.69
N TYR A 130 0.98 -13.54 -9.45
CA TYR A 130 1.40 -14.27 -8.26
C TYR A 130 0.18 -14.89 -7.58
N ASP A 131 0.39 -16.06 -6.98
CA ASP A 131 -0.70 -16.81 -6.37
C ASP A 131 -1.13 -16.17 -5.04
N VAL A 132 -2.39 -15.73 -4.99
CA VAL A 132 -3.07 -15.35 -3.76
C VAL A 132 -3.94 -16.53 -3.32
N PRO A 133 -3.75 -17.07 -2.10
CA PRO A 133 -4.59 -18.16 -1.61
C PRO A 133 -6.08 -17.81 -1.67
N SER A 134 -6.89 -18.66 -2.30
CA SER A 134 -8.31 -18.40 -2.57
C SER A 134 -9.20 -18.36 -1.33
N ASN A 135 -8.78 -18.99 -0.22
CA ASN A 135 -9.57 -19.17 1.00
C ASN A 135 -9.03 -18.39 2.19
N CYS A 136 -8.50 -17.19 1.94
CA CYS A 136 -7.75 -16.44 2.93
C CYS A 136 -8.43 -15.11 3.24
N THR A 137 -8.87 -15.00 4.49
CA THR A 137 -9.57 -13.83 5.05
C THR A 137 -8.97 -13.50 6.42
N ASP A 138 -7.65 -13.30 6.45
CA ASP A 138 -6.95 -12.89 7.67
C ASP A 138 -7.18 -11.41 8.02
N GLY A 139 -7.93 -10.70 7.16
CA GLY A 139 -8.26 -9.30 7.31
C GLY A 139 -7.06 -8.39 7.09
N ASN A 140 -6.00 -8.86 6.43
CA ASN A 140 -4.82 -8.08 6.11
C ASN A 140 -4.65 -7.98 4.60
N GLY A 141 -3.98 -6.93 4.14
CA GLY A 141 -3.64 -6.83 2.74
C GLY A 141 -2.51 -5.88 2.48
N ILE A 142 -1.95 -6.02 1.28
CA ILE A 142 -0.85 -5.22 0.77
C ILE A 142 -1.21 -4.78 -0.63
N PHE A 143 -1.04 -3.47 -0.83
CA PHE A 143 -1.23 -2.82 -2.09
C PHE A 143 0.01 -2.02 -2.46
N ILE A 144 0.47 -2.15 -3.70
CA ILE A 144 1.73 -1.60 -4.15
C ILE A 144 1.49 -0.73 -5.38
N TYR A 145 2.08 0.46 -5.34
CA TYR A 145 2.32 1.29 -6.52
C TYR A 145 3.81 1.48 -6.71
N ALA A 146 4.31 1.20 -7.91
CA ALA A 146 5.68 1.54 -8.28
C ALA A 146 5.72 2.25 -9.63
N MET A 147 6.49 3.32 -9.71
CA MET A 147 6.56 4.19 -10.88
C MET A 147 8.01 4.52 -11.22
N LYS A 148 8.34 4.36 -12.50
CA LYS A 148 9.57 4.84 -13.15
C LYS A 148 9.19 5.40 -14.51
N LYS A 149 10.14 5.96 -15.25
CA LYS A 149 9.88 6.54 -16.58
C LYS A 149 9.05 5.58 -17.45
N ASN A 150 7.93 6.09 -17.97
CA ASN A 150 7.00 5.37 -18.86
C ASN A 150 6.43 4.05 -18.29
N SER A 151 6.58 3.77 -16.99
CA SER A 151 6.18 2.50 -16.38
C SER A 151 5.45 2.72 -15.07
N LEU A 152 4.35 2.01 -14.88
CA LEU A 152 3.60 1.94 -13.62
C LEU A 152 3.26 0.48 -13.36
N LEU A 153 3.61 -0.01 -12.18
CA LEU A 153 3.24 -1.31 -11.67
C LEU A 153 2.22 -1.14 -10.54
N LYS A 154 1.22 -2.00 -10.53
CA LYS A 154 0.20 -2.12 -9.48
C LYS A 154 0.08 -3.58 -9.09
N MET A 155 0.11 -3.87 -7.79
CA MET A 155 -0.11 -5.22 -7.25
C MET A 155 -0.96 -5.13 -5.99
N SER A 156 -1.90 -6.06 -5.82
CA SER A 156 -2.80 -6.11 -4.65
C SER A 156 -3.10 -7.57 -4.29
N ASN A 157 -2.85 -7.98 -3.06
CA ASN A 157 -3.29 -9.29 -2.56
C ASN A 157 -4.68 -9.22 -1.89
N GLY A 158 -5.40 -8.10 -2.05
CA GLY A 158 -6.74 -7.92 -1.52
C GLY A 158 -6.74 -7.95 0.02
N ASN A 159 -7.50 -8.88 0.59
CA ASN A 159 -7.66 -9.10 2.03
C ASN A 159 -6.97 -10.39 2.50
N CYS A 160 -5.91 -10.78 1.80
CA CYS A 160 -5.13 -11.97 2.10
C CYS A 160 -3.62 -11.67 2.12
N ALA A 161 -3.00 -11.67 3.29
CA ALA A 161 -1.55 -11.50 3.41
C ALA A 161 -0.89 -12.50 4.40
N PRO A 162 -1.00 -13.83 4.16
CA PRO A 162 -0.37 -14.83 5.01
C PRO A 162 1.16 -14.74 4.89
N HIS A 163 1.87 -15.33 5.84
CA HIS A 163 3.32 -15.12 5.97
C HIS A 163 4.12 -15.56 4.74
N ASN A 164 3.66 -16.60 4.03
CA ASN A 164 4.30 -17.14 2.83
C ASN A 164 3.79 -16.54 1.51
N GLU A 165 2.88 -15.57 1.54
CA GLU A 165 2.41 -14.89 0.33
C GLU A 165 3.44 -13.86 -0.14
N TYR A 166 3.60 -13.77 -1.46
CA TYR A 166 4.67 -13.03 -2.12
C TYR A 166 4.76 -11.56 -1.69
N LEU A 167 3.66 -10.81 -1.69
CA LEU A 167 3.69 -9.40 -1.30
C LEU A 167 4.01 -9.22 0.18
N ASN A 168 3.53 -10.12 1.04
CA ASN A 168 3.81 -10.05 2.47
C ASN A 168 5.27 -10.39 2.79
N ASP A 169 5.81 -11.45 2.19
CA ASP A 169 7.23 -11.81 2.29
C ASP A 169 8.12 -10.67 1.77
N LEU A 170 7.81 -10.10 0.59
CA LEU A 170 8.54 -8.96 0.05
C LEU A 170 8.48 -7.75 0.99
N TYR A 171 7.32 -7.42 1.54
CA TYR A 171 7.16 -6.31 2.47
C TYR A 171 8.00 -6.50 3.73
N GLN A 172 8.04 -7.73 4.27
CA GLN A 172 8.86 -8.08 5.43
C GLN A 172 10.35 -7.93 5.13
N LYS A 173 10.83 -8.49 4.01
CA LYS A 173 12.22 -8.34 3.57
C LYS A 173 12.65 -6.88 3.42
N ILE A 174 11.78 -6.02 2.89
CA ILE A 174 12.05 -4.57 2.76
C ILE A 174 12.11 -3.90 4.14
N THR A 175 11.17 -4.25 5.02
CA THR A 175 11.09 -3.76 6.40
C THR A 175 12.36 -4.11 7.19
N GLU A 176 12.83 -5.35 7.06
CA GLU A 176 14.07 -5.85 7.65
C GLU A 176 15.31 -5.16 7.07
N LEU A 177 15.39 -5.01 5.74
CA LEU A 177 16.50 -4.35 5.06
C LEU A 177 16.78 -2.94 5.62
N PHE A 178 15.73 -2.22 6.00
CA PHE A 178 15.84 -0.86 6.51
C PHE A 178 15.68 -0.71 8.03
N ASN A 179 15.34 -1.80 8.72
CA ASN A 179 14.98 -1.87 10.13
C ASN A 179 13.92 -0.81 10.50
N VAL A 180 12.75 -0.87 9.84
CA VAL A 180 11.69 0.14 9.95
C VAL A 180 10.33 -0.38 10.32
#